data_AF-A0A963T8Y9-F1
#
_entry.id   AF-A0A963T8Y9-F1
#
_cell.length_a   1.000
_cell.length_b   1.000
_cell.length_c   1.000
_cell.angle_alpha   90.00
_cell.angle_beta   90.00
_cell.angle_gamma   90.00
#
_symmetry.space_group_name_H-M   'P 1'
#
loop_
_entity.id
_entity.type
_entity.pdbx_description
1 polymer ?
#
loop_
_entity_poly.entity_id
_entity_poly.type
_entity_poly.pdbx_seq_one_letter_code
_entity_poly.pdbx_strand_id
1 'polypeptide(L)'
;MTRNTWRLAGYGAIGLAGVLAAAFIIIFQDGIVRFFATPRAPFQTVTPPPPPEYAARGAWLVWPDGSKRLPADAFYVHSTTYYRRQAWNAPINDENADERRRMIAAPNEAGPFLPVANIYGPRYRETTLYSLFTHKYDGLAARRLAFDDIRRAFEQFLAARDPARPIILVGYGQGGLHVLGLLSEYFQGEINPLRRKLVAAYVIGASAPAEYLAALNPAIPVCDAPDAVRCVVSYVDLEPRFDEEMDRVRARSLAWETGAGLKSIRSDNLVCVNPLTWRADDAYAPADDNVGAASATGIAYGKPPPPIARAVGARCERGILIVDTPKRR
;
A
#
# COMPACT_ATOMS: atom_id res chain seq x y z
N MET A 1 -6.74 28.33 -58.38
CA MET A 1 -6.80 27.43 -57.21
C MET A 1 -7.69 28.07 -56.15
N THR A 2 -8.85 27.49 -55.92
CA THR A 2 -10.02 28.14 -55.32
C THR A 2 -10.10 27.93 -53.81
N ARG A 3 -10.67 28.91 -53.09
CA ARG A 3 -10.81 29.05 -51.63
C ARG A 3 -11.22 27.78 -50.83
N ASN A 4 -11.76 26.76 -51.49
CA ASN A 4 -12.10 25.46 -50.89
C ASN A 4 -10.88 24.56 -50.60
N THR A 5 -9.81 24.64 -51.39
CA THR A 5 -8.61 23.81 -51.18
C THR A 5 -7.86 24.22 -49.90
N TRP A 6 -7.83 25.52 -49.59
CA TRP A 6 -7.24 26.05 -48.35
C TRP A 6 -8.04 25.68 -47.11
N ARG A 7 -9.37 25.60 -47.20
CA ARG A 7 -10.24 25.15 -46.10
C ARG A 7 -10.08 23.66 -45.82
N LEU A 8 -10.06 22.82 -46.86
CA LEU A 8 -9.82 21.38 -46.73
C LEU A 8 -8.41 21.08 -46.21
N ALA A 9 -7.38 21.81 -46.65
CA ALA A 9 -6.03 21.74 -46.10
C ALA A 9 -5.98 22.18 -44.62
N GLY A 10 -6.73 23.22 -44.25
CA GLY A 10 -6.85 23.67 -42.86
C GLY A 10 -7.51 22.63 -41.94
N TYR A 11 -8.59 21.99 -42.38
CA TYR A 11 -9.22 20.90 -41.62
C TYR A 11 -8.34 19.66 -41.51
N GLY A 12 -7.60 19.32 -42.58
CA GLY A 12 -6.61 18.23 -42.56
C GLY A 12 -5.47 18.48 -41.57
N ALA A 13 -4.96 19.72 -41.51
CA ALA A 13 -3.89 20.10 -40.57
C ALA A 13 -4.37 20.07 -39.11
N ILE A 14 -5.59 20.52 -38.82
CA ILE A 14 -6.19 20.46 -37.48
C ILE A 14 -6.43 19.00 -37.05
N GLY A 15 -6.95 18.17 -37.95
CA GLY A 15 -7.14 16.74 -37.68
C GLY A 15 -5.82 16.02 -37.38
N LEU A 16 -4.77 16.29 -38.17
CA LEU A 16 -3.44 15.72 -37.96
C LEU A 16 -2.81 16.20 -36.64
N ALA A 17 -2.92 17.49 -36.33
CA ALA A 17 -2.45 18.03 -35.05
C ALA A 17 -3.17 17.40 -33.85
N GLY A 18 -4.49 17.16 -33.96
CA GLY A 18 -5.28 16.46 -32.94
C GLY A 18 -4.83 15.01 -32.74
N VAL A 19 -4.57 14.27 -33.82
CA VAL A 19 -4.07 12.89 -33.77
C VAL A 19 -2.66 12.83 -33.15
N LEU A 20 -1.77 13.76 -33.53
CA LEU A 20 -0.43 13.85 -32.98
C LEU A 20 -0.45 14.24 -31.50
N ALA A 21 -1.34 15.15 -31.09
CA ALA A 21 -1.52 15.50 -29.68
C ALA A 21 -2.07 14.33 -28.86
N ALA A 22 -3.04 13.57 -29.40
CA ALA A 22 -3.57 12.37 -28.75
C ALA A 22 -2.49 11.27 -28.64
N ALA A 23 -1.73 11.03 -29.70
CA ALA A 23 -0.60 10.11 -29.69
C ALA A 23 0.47 10.54 -28.68
N PHE A 24 0.78 11.83 -28.60
CA PHE A 24 1.70 12.39 -27.60
C PHE A 24 1.17 12.17 -26.17
N ILE A 25 -0.11 12.43 -25.90
CA ILE A 25 -0.70 12.17 -24.57
C ILE A 25 -0.63 10.69 -24.21
N ILE A 26 -0.94 9.78 -25.15
CA ILE A 26 -0.89 8.33 -24.91
C ILE A 26 0.55 7.85 -24.69
N ILE A 27 1.50 8.30 -25.51
CA ILE A 27 2.91 7.91 -25.44
C ILE A 27 3.58 8.47 -24.18
N PHE A 28 3.25 9.71 -23.79
CA PHE A 28 3.90 10.41 -22.69
C PHE A 28 3.05 10.50 -21.42
N GLN A 29 1.93 9.77 -21.32
CA GLN A 29 1.01 9.81 -20.17
C GLN A 29 1.74 9.64 -18.83
N ASP A 30 2.70 8.72 -18.76
CA ASP A 30 3.48 8.44 -17.55
C ASP A 30 4.38 9.62 -17.15
N GLY A 31 5.02 10.25 -18.14
CA GLY A 31 5.83 11.45 -17.94
C GLY A 31 5.00 12.67 -17.53
N ILE A 32 3.80 12.81 -18.11
CA ILE A 32 2.84 13.87 -17.79
C ILE A 32 2.32 13.69 -16.36
N VAL A 33 1.85 12.49 -15.99
CA VAL A 33 1.38 12.19 -14.63
C VAL A 33 2.48 12.45 -13.60
N ARG A 34 3.71 12.01 -13.85
CA ARG A 34 4.85 12.27 -12.97
C ARG A 34 5.18 13.74 -12.86
N PHE A 35 5.17 14.49 -13.97
CA PHE A 35 5.41 15.93 -13.96
C PHE A 35 4.36 16.68 -13.14
N PHE A 36 3.07 16.34 -13.32
CA PHE A 36 1.99 16.97 -12.58
C PHE A 36 1.89 16.51 -11.12
N ALA A 37 2.49 15.38 -10.75
CA ALA A 37 2.55 14.88 -9.37
C ALA A 37 3.81 15.37 -8.61
N THR A 38 4.87 15.78 -9.29
CA THR A 38 6.15 16.18 -8.66
C THR A 38 5.96 17.36 -7.69
N PRO A 39 6.38 17.22 -6.41
CA PRO A 39 6.38 18.31 -5.46
C PRO A 39 7.17 19.53 -5.94
N ARG A 40 6.67 20.72 -5.63
CA ARG A 40 7.22 21.99 -6.18
C ARG A 40 8.56 22.40 -5.56
N ALA A 41 8.95 21.84 -4.43
CA ALA A 41 10.16 22.19 -3.70
C ALA A 41 10.86 20.94 -3.13
N PRO A 42 12.21 20.95 -3.00
CA PRO A 42 12.95 19.88 -2.34
C PRO A 42 12.50 19.66 -0.89
N PHE A 43 12.57 18.42 -0.41
CA PHE A 43 12.06 18.04 0.93
C PHE A 43 12.68 18.90 2.04
N GLN A 44 13.99 19.16 1.96
CA GLN A 44 14.75 19.90 2.96
C GLN A 44 14.37 21.38 3.09
N THR A 45 13.70 21.93 2.09
CA THR A 45 13.32 23.35 2.05
C THR A 45 11.88 23.60 2.51
N VAL A 46 11.10 22.53 2.68
CA VAL A 46 9.69 22.61 3.06
C VAL A 46 9.56 22.20 4.52
N THR A 47 8.99 23.09 5.34
CA THR A 47 8.59 22.70 6.69
C THR A 47 7.48 21.66 6.61
N PRO A 48 7.67 20.44 7.16
CA PRO A 48 6.64 19.43 7.14
C PRO A 48 5.42 19.90 7.96
N PRO A 49 4.21 19.38 7.68
CA PRO A 49 3.04 19.61 8.53
C PRO A 49 3.35 19.24 9.99
N PRO A 50 2.65 19.83 10.98
CA PRO A 50 2.88 19.51 12.38
C PRO A 50 2.69 18.00 12.65
N PRO A 51 3.51 17.41 13.55
CA PRO A 51 3.37 16.00 13.90
C PRO A 51 1.99 15.72 14.52
N PRO A 52 1.39 14.55 14.27
CA PRO A 52 0.14 14.15 14.92
C PRO A 52 0.32 13.88 16.42
N GLU A 53 -0.65 14.30 17.22
CA GLU A 53 -0.75 13.99 18.66
C GLU A 53 -1.51 12.67 18.86
N TYR A 54 -0.80 11.54 18.94
CA TYR A 54 -1.45 10.22 18.95
C TYR A 54 -2.23 9.90 20.22
N ALA A 55 -2.04 10.63 21.32
CA ALA A 55 -2.93 10.56 22.47
C ALA A 55 -4.34 11.10 22.16
N ALA A 56 -4.51 11.93 21.11
CA ALA A 56 -5.78 12.53 20.74
C ALA A 56 -6.53 11.72 19.68
N ARG A 57 -7.84 11.55 19.86
CA ARG A 57 -8.71 10.81 18.92
C ARG A 57 -8.65 11.32 17.47
N GLY A 58 -8.40 12.62 17.28
CA GLY A 58 -8.29 13.26 15.97
C GLY A 58 -7.14 12.72 15.11
N ALA A 59 -6.07 12.22 15.75
CA ALA A 59 -4.93 11.59 15.06
C ALA A 59 -5.24 10.18 14.53
N TRP A 60 -6.47 9.67 14.68
CA TRP A 60 -6.82 8.30 14.31
C TRP A 60 -7.97 8.24 13.33
N LEU A 61 -7.71 7.66 12.16
CA LEU A 61 -8.72 7.34 11.16
C LEU A 61 -9.75 6.37 11.73
N VAL A 62 -9.26 5.29 12.34
CA VAL A 62 -10.07 4.29 13.03
C VAL A 62 -9.48 4.09 14.42
N TRP A 63 -10.34 4.11 15.43
CA TRP A 63 -10.00 3.75 16.81
C TRP A 63 -11.25 3.11 17.41
N PRO A 64 -11.13 1.90 17.97
CA PRO A 64 -12.27 1.15 18.47
C PRO A 64 -12.82 1.80 19.73
N ASP A 65 -14.13 1.88 19.86
CA ASP A 65 -14.79 2.42 21.06
C ASP A 65 -14.66 1.52 22.30
N GLY A 66 -14.01 0.35 22.17
CA GLY A 66 -13.79 -0.61 23.24
C GLY A 66 -15.02 -1.48 23.58
N SER A 67 -16.15 -1.29 22.89
CA SER A 67 -17.41 -1.99 23.19
C SER A 67 -17.40 -3.47 22.79
N LYS A 68 -16.56 -3.85 21.82
CA LYS A 68 -16.52 -5.22 21.27
C LYS A 68 -15.38 -6.03 21.86
N ARG A 69 -15.73 -7.22 22.37
CA ARG A 69 -14.78 -8.25 22.79
C ARG A 69 -14.44 -9.16 21.61
N LEU A 70 -13.57 -8.66 20.73
CA LEU A 70 -13.01 -9.40 19.60
C LEU A 70 -11.80 -10.26 20.04
N PRO A 71 -11.37 -11.26 19.26
CA PRO A 71 -10.26 -12.13 19.64
C PRO A 71 -8.88 -11.48 19.48
N ALA A 72 -8.70 -10.50 18.59
CA ALA A 72 -7.42 -9.85 18.32
C ALA A 72 -7.53 -8.31 18.28
N ASP A 73 -6.39 -7.63 18.21
CA ASP A 73 -6.32 -6.22 17.82
C ASP A 73 -5.48 -6.08 16.54
N ALA A 74 -5.90 -5.19 15.65
CA ALA A 74 -5.20 -4.92 14.39
C ALA A 74 -4.64 -3.50 14.38
N PHE A 75 -3.35 -3.38 14.09
CA PHE A 75 -2.73 -2.10 13.78
C PHE A 75 -2.68 -1.95 12.25
N TYR A 76 -3.49 -1.03 11.74
CA TYR A 76 -3.70 -0.82 10.30
C TYR A 76 -3.01 0.45 9.82
N VAL A 77 -2.11 0.33 8.86
CA VAL A 77 -1.42 1.44 8.21
C VAL A 77 -1.95 1.61 6.78
N HIS A 78 -2.67 2.70 6.55
CA HIS A 78 -3.35 2.94 5.27
C HIS A 78 -2.38 3.24 4.11
N SER A 79 -2.85 3.01 2.89
CA SER A 79 -2.15 3.39 1.64
C SER A 79 -2.07 4.90 1.41
N THR A 80 -1.48 5.30 0.28
CA THR A 80 -1.41 6.71 -0.13
C THR A 80 -2.75 7.21 -0.67
N THR A 81 -3.25 8.28 -0.07
CA THR A 81 -4.47 8.99 -0.50
C THR A 81 -4.24 10.46 -0.84
N TYR A 82 -3.04 10.98 -0.56
CA TYR A 82 -2.63 12.33 -0.90
C TYR A 82 -2.04 12.40 -2.31
N TYR A 83 -2.83 12.88 -3.27
CA TYR A 83 -2.46 12.96 -4.70
C TYR A 83 -1.99 14.35 -5.13
N ARG A 84 -1.81 15.22 -4.15
CA ARG A 84 -1.46 16.62 -4.29
C ARG A 84 0.06 16.78 -4.39
N ARG A 85 0.51 17.81 -5.12
CA ARG A 85 1.93 18.14 -5.34
C ARG A 85 2.44 19.31 -4.50
N GLN A 86 1.62 19.77 -3.55
CA GLN A 86 1.92 20.94 -2.72
C GLN A 86 3.02 20.64 -1.70
N ALA A 87 3.06 19.40 -1.17
CA ALA A 87 4.05 18.96 -0.20
C ALA A 87 4.45 17.49 -0.44
N TRP A 88 5.58 17.10 0.12
CA TRP A 88 6.03 15.70 0.12
C TRP A 88 5.21 14.82 1.08
N ASN A 89 4.75 15.40 2.18
CA ASN A 89 3.93 14.73 3.18
C ASN A 89 2.63 15.51 3.39
N ALA A 90 1.52 14.78 3.50
CA ALA A 90 0.20 15.36 3.69
C ALA A 90 0.00 15.86 5.13
N PRO A 91 -0.66 17.00 5.33
CA PRO A 91 -1.31 17.29 6.61
C PRO A 91 -2.33 16.19 6.92
N ILE A 92 -2.38 15.71 8.16
CA ILE A 92 -3.33 14.65 8.56
C ILE A 92 -4.80 15.05 8.37
N ASN A 93 -5.08 16.35 8.39
CA ASN A 93 -6.40 16.95 8.21
C ASN A 93 -6.64 17.49 6.79
N ASP A 94 -5.83 17.11 5.79
CA ASP A 94 -6.17 17.39 4.38
C ASP A 94 -7.51 16.71 4.04
N GLU A 95 -8.52 17.51 3.73
CA GLU A 95 -9.91 17.05 3.56
C GLU A 95 -10.05 16.01 2.45
N ASN A 96 -9.39 16.22 1.31
CA ASN A 96 -9.46 15.31 0.17
C ASN A 96 -8.78 13.97 0.45
N ALA A 97 -7.62 14.00 1.11
CA ALA A 97 -6.96 12.79 1.57
C ALA A 97 -7.79 12.08 2.64
N ASP A 98 -8.36 12.81 3.61
CA ASP A 98 -9.19 12.21 4.68
C ASP A 98 -10.48 11.57 4.13
N GLU A 99 -11.14 12.21 3.17
CA GLU A 99 -12.29 11.63 2.48
C GLU A 99 -11.92 10.32 1.80
N ARG A 100 -10.84 10.30 1.01
CA ARG A 100 -10.34 9.07 0.37
C ARG A 100 -9.97 7.99 1.38
N ARG A 101 -9.33 8.37 2.49
CA ARG A 101 -9.01 7.45 3.60
C ARG A 101 -10.26 6.80 4.17
N ARG A 102 -11.31 7.59 4.41
CA ARG A 102 -12.57 7.12 5.01
C ARG A 102 -13.44 6.33 4.04
N MET A 103 -13.51 6.74 2.78
CA MET A 103 -14.49 6.23 1.81
C MET A 103 -13.90 5.17 0.87
N ILE A 104 -12.58 5.05 0.80
CA ILE A 104 -11.89 4.13 -0.11
C ILE A 104 -10.91 3.24 0.67
N ALA A 105 -9.88 3.83 1.29
CA ALA A 105 -8.79 3.05 1.88
C ALA A 105 -9.27 2.18 3.05
N ALA A 106 -9.81 2.78 4.12
CA ALA A 106 -10.21 2.02 5.31
C ALA A 106 -11.27 0.93 5.03
N PRO A 107 -12.36 1.18 4.27
CA PRO A 107 -13.33 0.14 3.93
C PRO A 107 -12.73 -1.07 3.20
N ASN A 108 -11.81 -0.85 2.26
CA ASN A 108 -11.21 -1.93 1.48
C ASN A 108 -10.04 -2.62 2.18
N GLU A 109 -9.18 -1.86 2.87
CA GLU A 109 -7.92 -2.36 3.41
C GLU A 109 -8.06 -2.87 4.85
N ALA A 110 -8.88 -2.20 5.68
CA ALA A 110 -9.10 -2.56 7.08
C ALA A 110 -10.42 -3.29 7.29
N GLY A 111 -11.42 -3.03 6.46
CA GLY A 111 -12.74 -3.67 6.52
C GLY A 111 -12.71 -5.20 6.67
N PRO A 112 -11.87 -5.95 5.93
CA PRO A 112 -11.77 -7.40 6.05
C PRO A 112 -11.47 -7.93 7.46
N PHE A 113 -10.85 -7.11 8.32
CA PHE A 113 -10.43 -7.51 9.67
C PHE A 113 -11.46 -7.17 10.76
N LEU A 114 -12.49 -6.37 10.44
CA LEU A 114 -13.52 -5.96 11.41
C LEU A 114 -14.25 -7.10 12.13
N PRO A 115 -14.48 -8.28 11.51
CA PRO A 115 -15.12 -9.40 12.21
C PRO A 115 -14.27 -10.02 13.32
N VAL A 116 -12.94 -9.84 13.30
CA VAL A 116 -12.01 -10.56 14.17
C VAL A 116 -11.09 -9.66 15.00
N ALA A 117 -11.01 -8.36 14.68
CA ALA A 117 -10.07 -7.46 15.33
C ALA A 117 -10.63 -6.08 15.66
N ASN A 118 -10.22 -5.56 16.81
CA ASN A 118 -10.34 -4.14 17.12
C ASN A 118 -9.28 -3.37 16.31
N ILE A 119 -9.72 -2.49 15.40
CA ILE A 119 -8.81 -1.84 14.44
C ILE A 119 -8.37 -0.46 14.92
N TYR A 120 -7.05 -0.28 15.00
CA TYR A 120 -6.39 0.98 15.26
C TYR A 120 -5.67 1.43 13.99
N GLY A 121 -6.18 2.49 13.35
CA GLY A 121 -5.62 3.05 12.13
C GLY A 121 -5.25 4.51 12.32
N PRO A 122 -3.97 4.88 12.43
CA PRO A 122 -3.56 6.27 12.61
C PRO A 122 -3.78 7.08 11.33
N ARG A 123 -3.99 8.39 11.50
CA ARG A 123 -3.64 9.38 10.48
C ARG A 123 -2.19 9.74 10.71
N TYR A 124 -1.37 9.59 9.68
CA TYR A 124 0.03 9.98 9.71
C TYR A 124 0.31 10.96 8.56
N ARG A 125 1.44 11.66 8.61
CA ARG A 125 1.87 12.53 7.51
C ARG A 125 2.34 11.68 6.34
N GLU A 126 1.38 11.05 5.68
CA GLU A 126 1.58 10.14 4.57
C GLU A 126 2.30 10.83 3.41
N THR A 127 3.10 10.07 2.67
CA THR A 127 3.82 10.65 1.52
C THR A 127 2.88 10.85 0.35
N THR A 128 3.14 11.87 -0.48
CA THR A 128 2.39 12.09 -1.72
C THR A 128 2.54 10.91 -2.69
N LEU A 129 1.54 10.70 -3.55
CA LEU A 129 1.55 9.68 -4.60
C LEU A 129 2.82 9.71 -5.45
N TYR A 130 3.37 10.91 -5.69
CA TYR A 130 4.62 11.04 -6.45
C TYR A 130 5.79 10.26 -5.84
N SER A 131 5.79 10.10 -4.52
CA SER A 131 6.83 9.37 -3.80
C SER A 131 6.96 7.94 -4.33
N LEU A 132 5.88 7.29 -4.80
CA LEU A 132 5.92 5.97 -5.43
C LEU A 132 6.90 5.91 -6.62
N PHE A 133 7.06 6.99 -7.37
CA PHE A 133 7.90 7.02 -8.55
C PHE A 133 9.37 7.37 -8.26
N THR A 134 9.68 7.84 -7.04
CA THR A 134 11.02 8.36 -6.71
C THR A 134 11.63 7.71 -5.46
N HIS A 135 12.83 7.17 -5.64
CA HIS A 135 13.71 6.67 -4.57
C HIS A 135 14.89 7.62 -4.33
N LYS A 136 14.79 8.85 -4.86
CA LYS A 136 15.76 9.89 -4.56
C LYS A 136 15.60 10.32 -3.10
N TYR A 137 16.60 11.04 -2.62
CA TYR A 137 16.70 11.49 -1.24
C TYR A 137 15.39 12.05 -0.68
N ASP A 138 14.71 12.97 -1.39
CA ASP A 138 13.46 13.58 -0.92
C ASP A 138 12.34 12.55 -0.68
N GLY A 139 12.17 11.59 -1.60
CA GLY A 139 11.16 10.54 -1.48
C GLY A 139 11.48 9.54 -0.37
N LEU A 140 12.75 9.31 -0.07
CA LEU A 140 13.18 8.47 1.06
C LEU A 140 13.02 9.23 2.39
N ALA A 141 13.40 10.51 2.43
CA ALA A 141 13.26 11.37 3.60
C ALA A 141 11.79 11.56 4.00
N ALA A 142 10.91 11.78 3.02
CA ALA A 142 9.47 11.87 3.24
C ALA A 142 8.90 10.58 3.84
N ARG A 143 9.34 9.40 3.36
CA ARG A 143 8.93 8.10 3.91
C ARG A 143 9.46 7.85 5.32
N ARG A 144 10.68 8.29 5.62
CA ARG A 144 11.22 8.21 6.99
C ARG A 144 10.41 9.06 7.96
N LEU A 145 10.06 10.30 7.58
CA LEU A 145 9.17 11.14 8.38
C LEU A 145 7.80 10.50 8.59
N ALA A 146 7.22 9.91 7.54
CA ALA A 146 5.97 9.17 7.66
C ALA A 146 6.11 7.94 8.58
N PHE A 147 7.23 7.23 8.53
CA PHE A 147 7.49 6.11 9.41
C PHE A 147 7.68 6.53 10.87
N ASP A 148 8.31 7.66 11.14
CA ASP A 148 8.40 8.21 12.50
C ASP A 148 7.02 8.46 13.11
N ASP A 149 6.08 8.93 12.30
CA ASP A 149 4.68 9.06 12.70
C ASP A 149 4.06 7.68 13.00
N ILE A 150 4.35 6.65 12.19
CA ILE A 150 3.86 5.29 12.43
C ILE A 150 4.43 4.69 13.72
N ARG A 151 5.71 4.92 14.03
CA ARG A 151 6.34 4.48 15.28
C ARG A 151 5.61 5.03 16.50
N ARG A 152 5.39 6.36 16.53
CA ARG A 152 4.67 7.02 17.63
C ARG A 152 3.21 6.54 17.74
N ALA A 153 2.53 6.30 16.62
CA ALA A 153 1.20 5.71 16.61
C ALA A 153 1.22 4.28 17.17
N PHE A 154 2.19 3.46 16.77
CA PHE A 154 2.30 2.08 17.19
C PHE A 154 2.55 1.97 18.69
N GLU A 155 3.41 2.83 19.25
CA GLU A 155 3.64 2.92 20.69
C GLU A 155 2.36 3.27 21.46
N GLN A 156 1.58 4.23 20.95
CA GLN A 156 0.29 4.57 21.55
C GLN A 156 -0.71 3.40 21.45
N PHE A 157 -0.72 2.67 20.34
CA PHE A 157 -1.53 1.46 20.18
C PHE A 157 -1.13 0.39 21.21
N LEU A 158 0.17 0.14 21.39
CA LEU A 158 0.67 -0.81 22.39
C LEU A 158 0.30 -0.41 23.81
N ALA A 159 0.27 0.89 24.11
CA ALA A 159 -0.13 1.41 25.42
C ALA A 159 -1.66 1.34 25.65
N ALA A 160 -2.47 1.50 24.60
CA ALA A 160 -3.93 1.56 24.71
C ALA A 160 -4.63 0.18 24.67
N ARG A 161 -3.98 -0.82 24.08
CA ARG A 161 -4.55 -2.16 23.88
C ARG A 161 -4.42 -3.05 25.13
N ASP A 162 -5.16 -4.16 25.13
CA ASP A 162 -4.91 -5.25 26.07
C ASP A 162 -3.65 -6.04 25.63
N PRO A 163 -2.55 -6.03 26.41
CA PRO A 163 -1.31 -6.71 26.04
C PRO A 163 -1.47 -8.24 25.94
N ALA A 164 -2.51 -8.83 26.53
CA ALA A 164 -2.77 -10.25 26.43
C ALA A 164 -3.30 -10.68 25.05
N ARG A 165 -3.94 -9.77 24.30
CA ARG A 165 -4.56 -10.11 23.01
C ARG A 165 -3.50 -10.31 21.91
N PRO A 166 -3.74 -11.16 20.91
CA PRO A 166 -2.95 -11.23 19.70
C PRO A 166 -2.99 -9.95 18.86
N ILE A 167 -1.95 -9.72 18.06
CA ILE A 167 -1.76 -8.55 17.20
C ILE A 167 -1.78 -9.00 15.73
N ILE A 168 -2.54 -8.29 14.91
CA ILE A 168 -2.46 -8.35 13.45
C ILE A 168 -1.83 -7.03 12.98
N LEU A 169 -0.83 -7.10 12.10
CA LEU A 169 -0.34 -5.90 11.40
C LEU A 169 -0.94 -5.91 10.00
N VAL A 170 -1.48 -4.78 9.56
CA VAL A 170 -2.06 -4.63 8.22
C VAL A 170 -1.49 -3.37 7.59
N GLY A 171 -0.92 -3.48 6.40
CA GLY A 171 -0.38 -2.34 5.67
C GLY A 171 -0.62 -2.50 4.18
N TYR A 172 -1.06 -1.43 3.52
CA TYR A 172 -1.28 -1.40 2.07
C TYR A 172 -0.40 -0.36 1.39
N GLY A 173 0.27 -0.70 0.28
CA GLY A 173 1.16 0.20 -0.43
C GLY A 173 2.25 0.78 0.51
N GLN A 174 2.33 2.10 0.64
CA GLN A 174 3.26 2.72 1.60
C GLN A 174 3.06 2.21 3.05
N GLY A 175 1.83 1.86 3.43
CA GLY A 175 1.55 1.29 4.74
C GLY A 175 2.15 -0.11 4.92
N GLY A 176 2.19 -0.91 3.85
CA GLY A 176 2.89 -2.20 3.85
C GLY A 176 4.39 -2.04 4.08
N LEU A 177 5.01 -1.03 3.43
CA LEU A 177 6.40 -0.66 3.70
C LEU A 177 6.61 -0.30 5.17
N HIS A 178 5.71 0.47 5.79
CA HIS A 178 5.83 0.82 7.21
C HIS A 178 5.59 -0.38 8.14
N VAL A 179 4.76 -1.35 7.77
CA VAL A 179 4.63 -2.61 8.51
C VAL A 179 5.95 -3.39 8.52
N LEU A 180 6.67 -3.46 7.40
CA LEU A 180 8.02 -4.05 7.38
C LEU A 180 8.95 -3.34 8.37
N GLY A 181 8.91 -2.01 8.41
CA GLY A 181 9.66 -1.21 9.38
C GLY A 181 9.32 -1.57 10.83
N LEU A 182 8.02 -1.69 11.16
CA LEU A 182 7.58 -2.11 12.49
C LEU A 182 8.07 -3.51 12.86
N LEU A 183 8.07 -4.45 11.91
CA LEU A 183 8.63 -5.78 12.13
C LEU A 183 10.13 -5.69 12.48
N SER A 184 10.89 -4.86 11.78
CA SER A 184 12.32 -4.68 12.04
C SER A 184 12.66 -3.94 13.33
N GLU A 185 11.78 -3.10 13.87
CA GLU A 185 12.07 -2.36 15.11
C GLU A 185 11.45 -3.01 16.35
N TYR A 186 10.22 -3.50 16.28
CA TYR A 186 9.45 -3.91 17.46
C TYR A 186 9.33 -5.43 17.63
N PHE A 187 9.59 -6.22 16.58
CA PHE A 187 9.44 -7.69 16.61
C PHE A 187 10.78 -8.43 16.59
N GLN A 188 11.87 -7.77 16.99
CA GLN A 188 13.20 -8.38 17.09
C GLN A 188 13.46 -9.01 18.46
N GLY A 189 14.37 -9.98 18.53
CA GLY A 189 14.77 -10.72 19.72
C GLY A 189 13.92 -11.96 19.98
N GLU A 190 14.57 -13.09 20.23
CA GLU A 190 13.94 -14.41 20.40
C GLU A 190 12.85 -14.42 21.49
N ILE A 191 13.13 -13.78 22.62
CA ILE A 191 12.24 -13.77 23.80
C ILE A 191 11.19 -12.65 23.76
N ASN A 192 11.15 -11.84 22.71
CA ASN A 192 10.26 -10.69 22.61
C ASN A 192 8.78 -11.11 22.66
N PRO A 193 7.97 -10.58 23.60
CA PRO A 193 6.57 -10.97 23.75
C PRO A 193 5.72 -10.59 22.52
N LEU A 194 6.04 -9.51 21.81
CA LEU A 194 5.28 -9.09 20.62
C LEU A 194 5.33 -10.15 19.52
N ARG A 195 6.47 -10.82 19.35
CA ARG A 195 6.60 -11.95 18.40
C ARG A 195 5.62 -13.08 18.71
N ARG A 196 5.44 -13.42 20.00
CA ARG A 196 4.49 -14.47 20.41
C ARG A 196 3.04 -14.06 20.20
N LYS A 197 2.76 -12.75 20.19
CA LYS A 197 1.42 -12.18 19.97
C LYS A 197 1.10 -11.95 18.49
N LEU A 198 2.08 -11.95 17.59
CA LEU A 198 1.83 -11.75 16.16
C LEU A 198 0.98 -12.91 15.60
N VAL A 199 -0.19 -12.59 15.08
CA VAL A 199 -1.00 -13.52 14.28
C VAL A 199 -0.41 -13.59 12.88
N ALA A 200 -0.43 -12.48 12.16
CA ALA A 200 0.23 -12.33 10.86
C ALA A 200 0.46 -10.84 10.58
N ALA A 201 1.42 -10.57 9.70
CA ALA A 201 1.63 -9.25 9.13
C ALA A 201 1.26 -9.26 7.64
N TYR A 202 0.20 -8.52 7.29
CA TYR A 202 -0.28 -8.36 5.92
C TYR A 202 0.40 -7.14 5.30
N VAL A 203 1.35 -7.39 4.39
CA VAL A 203 2.12 -6.39 3.64
C VAL A 203 1.66 -6.40 2.19
N ILE A 204 0.55 -5.72 1.92
CA ILE A 204 -0.16 -5.79 0.64
C ILE A 204 0.21 -4.61 -0.24
N GLY A 205 0.41 -4.83 -1.54
CA GLY A 205 0.75 -3.76 -2.49
C GLY A 205 2.11 -3.10 -2.24
N ALA A 206 2.97 -3.72 -1.42
CA ALA A 206 4.36 -3.34 -1.21
C ALA A 206 5.25 -4.58 -1.38
N SER A 207 6.36 -4.40 -2.08
CA SER A 207 7.39 -5.44 -2.21
C SER A 207 7.98 -5.80 -0.85
N ALA A 208 7.99 -7.08 -0.49
CA ALA A 208 8.70 -7.61 0.66
C ALA A 208 9.84 -8.54 0.20
N PRO A 209 11.09 -8.07 0.14
CA PRO A 209 12.23 -8.92 -0.20
C PRO A 209 12.40 -10.06 0.82
N ALA A 210 12.53 -11.31 0.35
CA ALA A 210 12.64 -12.46 1.23
C ALA A 210 13.94 -12.42 2.07
N GLU A 211 15.04 -11.96 1.47
CA GLU A 211 16.31 -11.75 2.16
C GLU A 211 16.22 -10.71 3.27
N TYR A 212 15.32 -9.72 3.15
CA TYR A 212 15.09 -8.75 4.22
C TYR A 212 14.42 -9.43 5.43
N LEU A 213 13.40 -10.26 5.21
CA LEU A 213 12.72 -10.99 6.28
C LEU A 213 13.62 -12.05 6.93
N ALA A 214 14.48 -12.70 6.14
CA ALA A 214 15.47 -13.66 6.61
C ALA A 214 16.59 -13.01 7.43
N ALA A 215 16.92 -11.75 7.15
CA ALA A 215 17.93 -10.98 7.88
C ALA A 215 17.42 -10.41 9.22
N LEU A 216 16.11 -10.40 9.45
CA LEU A 216 15.55 -10.06 10.77
C LEU A 216 16.02 -11.09 11.81
N ASN A 217 16.12 -10.67 13.06
CA ASN A 217 16.63 -11.51 14.14
C ASN A 217 15.60 -11.67 15.28
N PRO A 218 14.94 -12.83 15.42
CA PRO A 218 15.00 -13.98 14.51
C PRO A 218 14.19 -13.70 13.24
N ALA A 219 14.48 -14.47 12.19
CA ALA A 219 13.81 -14.36 10.90
C ALA A 219 12.29 -14.42 11.06
N ILE A 220 11.57 -13.73 10.18
CA ILE A 220 10.11 -13.81 10.15
C ILE A 220 9.71 -14.67 8.94
N PRO A 221 9.03 -15.81 9.15
CA PRO A 221 8.66 -16.70 8.07
C PRO A 221 7.58 -16.08 7.18
N VAL A 222 7.47 -16.58 5.95
CA VAL A 222 6.35 -16.33 5.04
C VAL A 222 5.20 -17.27 5.41
N CYS A 223 3.96 -16.79 5.34
CA CYS A 223 2.79 -17.65 5.54
C CYS A 223 2.58 -18.55 4.31
N ASP A 224 2.47 -19.87 4.54
CA ASP A 224 2.30 -20.88 3.46
C ASP A 224 1.09 -21.81 3.71
N ALA A 225 0.18 -21.40 4.59
CA ALA A 225 -1.08 -22.07 4.83
C ALA A 225 -2.12 -21.08 5.38
N PRO A 226 -3.43 -21.33 5.19
CA PRO A 226 -4.49 -20.46 5.72
C PRO A 226 -4.48 -20.27 7.24
N ASP A 227 -3.96 -21.24 7.99
CA ASP A 227 -3.88 -21.25 9.46
C ASP A 227 -2.48 -20.93 10.00
N ALA A 228 -1.53 -20.58 9.11
CA ALA A 228 -0.19 -20.18 9.51
C ALA A 228 -0.24 -18.89 10.36
N VAL A 229 0.62 -18.85 11.38
CA VAL A 229 0.73 -17.70 12.30
C VAL A 229 2.18 -17.27 12.49
N ARG A 230 2.37 -16.06 13.03
CA ARG A 230 3.68 -15.41 13.27
C ARG A 230 4.50 -15.25 11.99
N CYS A 231 3.81 -15.03 10.88
CA CYS A 231 4.39 -14.97 9.55
C CYS A 231 3.93 -13.72 8.79
N VAL A 232 4.53 -13.49 7.62
CA VAL A 232 4.17 -12.40 6.71
C VAL A 232 3.36 -12.95 5.53
N VAL A 233 2.24 -12.29 5.25
CA VAL A 233 1.53 -12.39 3.97
C VAL A 233 1.91 -11.16 3.17
N SER A 234 2.48 -11.35 1.97
CA SER A 234 2.77 -10.24 1.07
C SER A 234 2.48 -10.61 -0.36
N TYR A 235 1.97 -9.66 -1.12
CA TYR A 235 1.87 -9.73 -2.57
C TYR A 235 1.80 -8.32 -3.16
N VAL A 236 2.34 -8.18 -4.36
CA VAL A 236 2.10 -7.05 -5.25
C VAL A 236 1.41 -7.64 -6.47
N ASP A 237 0.18 -7.20 -6.73
CA ASP A 237 -0.66 -7.72 -7.80
C ASP A 237 -0.54 -6.89 -9.08
N LEU A 238 -0.30 -7.57 -10.20
CA LEU A 238 -0.19 -6.95 -11.52
C LEU A 238 -0.80 -7.88 -12.59
N GLU A 239 -1.49 -7.29 -13.56
CA GLU A 239 -1.90 -8.03 -14.77
C GLU A 239 -0.68 -8.37 -15.64
N PRO A 240 -0.72 -9.46 -16.44
CA PRO A 240 0.39 -9.86 -17.32
C PRO A 240 0.92 -8.77 -18.25
N ARG A 241 0.09 -7.79 -18.62
CA ARG A 241 0.44 -6.67 -19.51
C ARG A 241 1.37 -5.61 -18.89
N PHE A 242 1.71 -5.71 -17.61
CA PHE A 242 2.53 -4.73 -16.89
C PHE A 242 3.95 -5.25 -16.58
N ASP A 243 4.57 -5.96 -17.52
CA ASP A 243 5.91 -6.54 -17.40
C ASP A 243 6.99 -5.53 -16.98
N GLU A 244 7.00 -4.33 -17.58
CA GLU A 244 7.93 -3.25 -17.20
C GLU A 244 7.77 -2.82 -15.74
N GLU A 245 6.53 -2.81 -15.22
CA GLU A 245 6.28 -2.47 -13.81
C GLU A 245 6.70 -3.61 -12.89
N MET A 246 6.50 -4.87 -13.29
CA MET A 246 6.99 -6.03 -12.54
C MET A 246 8.51 -5.99 -12.37
N ASP A 247 9.24 -5.66 -13.44
CA ASP A 247 10.69 -5.50 -13.38
C ASP A 247 11.11 -4.27 -12.57
N ARG A 248 10.34 -3.18 -12.62
CA ARG A 248 10.56 -2.00 -11.79
C ARG A 248 10.41 -2.32 -10.30
N VAL A 249 9.37 -3.06 -9.91
CA VAL A 249 9.12 -3.47 -8.52
C VAL A 249 10.30 -4.29 -7.98
N ARG A 250 10.82 -5.24 -8.77
CA ARG A 250 12.01 -6.04 -8.42
C ARG A 250 13.29 -5.20 -8.35
N ALA A 251 13.51 -4.33 -9.34
CA ALA A 251 14.71 -3.50 -9.42
C ALA A 251 14.77 -2.39 -8.36
N ARG A 252 13.61 -1.96 -7.87
CA ARG A 252 13.44 -0.81 -6.97
C ARG A 252 12.52 -1.18 -5.82
N SER A 253 12.82 -2.26 -5.12
CA SER A 253 12.19 -2.54 -3.83
C SER A 253 12.77 -1.64 -2.75
N LEU A 254 12.01 -1.38 -1.68
CA LEU A 254 12.49 -0.62 -0.53
C LEU A 254 12.66 -1.55 0.66
N ALA A 255 13.77 -1.38 1.40
CA ALA A 255 14.05 -2.13 2.62
C ALA A 255 14.50 -1.18 3.73
N TRP A 256 13.97 -1.39 4.93
CA TRP A 256 14.42 -0.69 6.13
C TRP A 256 15.78 -1.22 6.58
N GLU A 257 16.60 -0.34 7.13
CA GLU A 257 17.84 -0.68 7.81
C GLU A 257 17.71 -0.33 9.29
N THR A 258 18.41 -1.08 10.14
CA THR A 258 18.48 -0.82 11.58
C THR A 258 18.85 0.65 11.84
N GLY A 259 18.06 1.36 12.66
CA GLY A 259 18.27 2.78 12.94
C GLY A 259 17.55 3.74 11.99
N ALA A 260 16.33 3.39 11.54
CA ALA A 260 15.46 4.20 10.68
C ALA A 260 16.03 4.54 9.28
N GLY A 261 17.01 3.78 8.81
CA GLY A 261 17.49 3.85 7.43
C GLY A 261 16.47 3.29 6.46
N LEU A 262 16.37 3.87 5.26
CA LEU A 262 15.53 3.35 4.18
C LEU A 262 16.32 3.43 2.88
N LYS A 263 16.48 2.29 2.21
CA LYS A 263 17.22 2.21 0.96
C LYS A 263 16.42 1.52 -0.14
N SER A 264 16.73 1.90 -1.37
CA SER A 264 16.33 1.15 -2.55
C SER A 264 17.26 -0.05 -2.69
N ILE A 265 16.68 -1.22 -2.88
CA ILE A 265 17.40 -2.44 -3.20
C ILE A 265 16.82 -3.07 -4.46
N ARG A 266 17.67 -3.83 -5.17
CA ARG A 266 17.21 -4.78 -6.15
C ARG A 266 16.99 -6.11 -5.46
N SER A 267 15.85 -6.74 -5.70
CA SER A 267 15.56 -8.10 -5.24
C SER A 267 14.76 -8.84 -6.31
N ASP A 268 15.31 -9.95 -6.78
CA ASP A 268 14.61 -10.88 -7.68
C ASP A 268 13.82 -11.94 -6.88
N ASN A 269 13.85 -11.87 -5.54
CA ASN A 269 13.21 -12.81 -4.62
C ASN A 269 12.24 -12.10 -3.67
N LEU A 270 11.16 -11.56 -4.23
CA LEU A 270 10.08 -10.96 -3.44
C LEU A 270 9.15 -12.04 -2.91
N VAL A 271 8.64 -11.84 -1.69
CA VAL A 271 7.59 -12.67 -1.13
C VAL A 271 6.30 -12.48 -1.93
N CYS A 272 5.68 -13.59 -2.31
CA CYS A 272 4.35 -13.63 -2.88
C CYS A 272 3.57 -14.78 -2.22
N VAL A 273 2.46 -14.44 -1.58
CA VAL A 273 1.47 -15.38 -1.06
C VAL A 273 0.20 -15.19 -1.87
N ASN A 274 -0.26 -16.24 -2.54
CA ASN A 274 -1.47 -16.19 -3.35
C ASN A 274 -2.70 -16.13 -2.43
N PRO A 275 -3.47 -15.02 -2.39
CA PRO A 275 -4.60 -14.87 -1.47
C PRO A 275 -5.78 -15.80 -1.78
N LEU A 276 -5.77 -16.49 -2.92
CA LEU A 276 -6.79 -17.49 -3.27
C LEU A 276 -6.52 -18.85 -2.58
N THR A 277 -5.26 -19.17 -2.30
CA THR A 277 -4.84 -20.45 -1.71
C THR A 277 -4.19 -20.31 -0.34
N TRP A 278 -3.75 -19.09 0.01
CA TRP A 278 -2.91 -18.77 1.16
C TRP A 278 -1.56 -19.50 1.18
N ARG A 279 -1.06 -19.87 -0.01
CA ARG A 279 0.24 -20.53 -0.20
C ARG A 279 1.26 -19.60 -0.84
N ALA A 280 2.53 -19.84 -0.53
CA ALA A 280 3.69 -19.17 -1.08
C ALA A 280 4.36 -20.04 -2.17
N ASP A 281 3.55 -20.51 -3.12
CA ASP A 281 3.96 -21.33 -4.26
C ASP A 281 3.58 -20.67 -5.59
N ASP A 282 4.00 -21.26 -6.71
CA ASP A 282 3.70 -20.78 -8.07
C ASP A 282 2.46 -21.44 -8.69
N ALA A 283 1.68 -22.17 -7.88
CA ALA A 283 0.49 -22.85 -8.34
C ALA A 283 -0.57 -21.83 -8.79
N TYR A 284 -1.11 -22.06 -9.99
CA TYR A 284 -2.22 -21.25 -10.49
C TYR A 284 -3.53 -21.64 -9.83
N ALA A 285 -4.18 -20.65 -9.22
CA ALA A 285 -5.52 -20.76 -8.68
C ALA A 285 -6.51 -20.17 -9.70
N PRO A 286 -7.39 -20.99 -10.30
CA PRO A 286 -8.38 -20.50 -11.26
C PRO A 286 -9.40 -19.57 -10.60
N ALA A 287 -10.08 -18.77 -11.41
CA ALA A 287 -11.15 -17.90 -10.93
C ALA A 287 -12.27 -18.67 -10.20
N ASP A 288 -12.49 -19.95 -10.50
CA ASP A 288 -13.48 -20.76 -9.78
C ASP A 288 -13.15 -20.95 -8.28
N ASP A 289 -11.88 -20.84 -7.89
CA ASP A 289 -11.42 -20.89 -6.49
C ASP A 289 -11.53 -19.52 -5.79
N ASN A 290 -11.80 -18.45 -6.55
CA ASN A 290 -12.00 -17.11 -6.00
C ASN A 290 -13.40 -16.99 -5.38
N VAL A 291 -13.44 -17.20 -4.05
CA VAL A 291 -14.64 -17.09 -3.21
C VAL A 291 -15.32 -15.73 -3.27
N GLY A 292 -14.63 -14.69 -3.72
CA GLY A 292 -15.21 -13.39 -4.03
C GLY A 292 -14.20 -12.25 -3.90
N ALA A 293 -14.10 -11.43 -4.95
CA ALA A 293 -13.51 -10.11 -4.83
C ALA A 293 -14.53 -9.12 -4.23
N ALA A 294 -14.06 -8.06 -3.59
CA ALA A 294 -14.92 -7.08 -2.95
C ALA A 294 -14.41 -5.67 -3.24
N SER A 295 -15.32 -4.75 -3.54
CA SER A 295 -15.03 -3.32 -3.54
C SER A 295 -15.97 -2.64 -2.54
N ALA A 296 -15.39 -2.12 -1.46
CA ALA A 296 -16.09 -1.37 -0.42
C ALA A 296 -16.03 0.15 -0.68
N THR A 297 -15.60 0.57 -1.87
CA THR A 297 -15.49 1.99 -2.24
C THR A 297 -16.86 2.66 -2.23
N GLY A 298 -16.99 3.75 -1.47
CA GLY A 298 -18.25 4.48 -1.34
C GLY A 298 -19.27 3.80 -0.42
N ILE A 299 -18.93 2.66 0.19
CA ILE A 299 -19.77 1.95 1.15
C ILE A 299 -19.37 2.39 2.56
N ALA A 300 -20.37 2.54 3.44
CA ALA A 300 -20.14 2.93 4.83
C ALA A 300 -19.19 1.93 5.53
N TYR A 301 -18.21 2.45 6.27
CA TYR A 301 -17.24 1.63 6.99
C TYR A 301 -17.93 0.62 7.92
N GLY A 302 -17.55 -0.65 7.81
CA GLY A 302 -18.17 -1.76 8.55
C GLY A 302 -19.41 -2.38 7.92
N LYS A 303 -19.83 -1.94 6.72
CA LYS A 303 -20.80 -2.65 5.89
C LYS A 303 -20.05 -3.49 4.85
N PRO A 304 -20.23 -4.82 4.83
CA PRO A 304 -19.58 -5.66 3.82
C PRO A 304 -20.20 -5.39 2.44
N PRO A 305 -19.40 -5.21 1.38
CA PRO A 305 -19.90 -5.14 0.01
C PRO A 305 -20.39 -6.51 -0.48
N PRO A 306 -21.25 -6.56 -1.51
CA PRO A 306 -21.58 -7.82 -2.16
C PRO A 306 -20.32 -8.42 -2.82
N PRO A 307 -20.04 -9.72 -2.61
CA PRO A 307 -18.88 -10.36 -3.23
C PRO A 307 -19.08 -10.55 -4.74
N ILE A 308 -18.01 -10.32 -5.49
CA ILE A 308 -17.89 -10.59 -6.92
C ILE A 308 -17.24 -11.98 -7.04
N ALA A 309 -18.06 -13.02 -7.04
CA ALA A 309 -17.59 -14.39 -7.19
C ALA A 309 -16.85 -14.57 -8.53
N ARG A 310 -15.78 -15.36 -8.50
CA ARG A 310 -15.01 -15.73 -9.70
C ARG A 310 -14.49 -14.55 -10.50
N ALA A 311 -14.08 -13.49 -9.79
CA ALA A 311 -13.63 -12.25 -10.42
C ALA A 311 -12.36 -12.47 -11.26
N VAL A 312 -11.36 -13.14 -10.69
CA VAL A 312 -10.03 -13.35 -11.27
C VAL A 312 -9.40 -14.63 -10.73
N GLY A 313 -8.59 -15.32 -11.54
CA GLY A 313 -7.60 -16.28 -11.06
C GLY A 313 -6.25 -15.58 -10.81
N ALA A 314 -5.35 -16.26 -10.12
CA ALA A 314 -4.04 -15.70 -9.79
C ALA A 314 -2.96 -16.78 -9.58
N ARG A 315 -1.70 -16.41 -9.78
CA ARG A 315 -0.52 -17.21 -9.42
C ARG A 315 0.64 -16.31 -9.00
N CYS A 316 1.50 -16.77 -8.12
CA CYS A 316 2.76 -16.09 -7.88
C CYS A 316 3.77 -16.43 -8.97
N GLU A 317 4.47 -15.41 -9.48
CA GLU A 317 5.51 -15.57 -10.50
C GLU A 317 6.68 -14.63 -10.19
N ARG A 318 7.83 -15.21 -9.80
CA ARG A 318 9.04 -14.49 -9.39
C ARG A 318 8.72 -13.32 -8.43
N GLY A 319 7.96 -13.63 -7.38
CA GLY A 319 7.60 -12.69 -6.32
C GLY A 319 6.54 -11.64 -6.64
N ILE A 320 5.83 -11.76 -7.77
CA ILE A 320 4.68 -10.92 -8.12
C ILE A 320 3.43 -11.79 -8.20
N LEU A 321 2.29 -11.31 -7.71
CA LEU A 321 1.01 -11.98 -7.90
C LEU A 321 0.46 -11.60 -9.27
N ILE A 322 0.56 -12.51 -10.23
CA ILE A 322 0.00 -12.33 -11.56
C ILE A 322 -1.49 -12.62 -11.48
N VAL A 323 -2.31 -11.60 -11.75
CA VAL A 323 -3.77 -11.68 -11.69
C VAL A 323 -4.35 -11.65 -13.09
N ASP A 324 -5.30 -12.54 -13.37
CA ASP A 324 -5.99 -12.59 -14.65
C ASP A 324 -6.72 -11.27 -14.94
N THR A 325 -6.76 -10.85 -16.20
CA THR A 325 -7.58 -9.70 -16.61
C THR A 325 -9.06 -10.02 -16.31
N PRO A 326 -9.75 -9.19 -15.51
CA PRO A 326 -11.15 -9.42 -15.19
C PRO A 326 -11.99 -9.49 -16.46
N LYS A 327 -12.83 -10.52 -16.59
CA LYS A 327 -13.81 -10.57 -17.67
C LYS A 327 -14.76 -9.39 -17.48
N ARG A 328 -14.79 -8.46 -18.44
CA ARG A 328 -15.73 -7.33 -18.43
C ARG A 328 -17.14 -7.86 -18.17
N ARG A 329 -17.80 -7.35 -17.12
CA ARG A 329 -19.25 -7.37 -17.00
C ARG A 329 -19.79 -6.05 -17.51
#